data_AF-A0A1S2MER7-F1
#
_entry.id   AF-A0A1S2MER7-F1
#
_cell.length_a   1.000
_cell.length_b   1.000
_cell.length_c   1.000
_cell.angle_alpha   90.00
_cell.angle_beta   90.00
_cell.angle_gamma   90.00
#
_symmetry.space_group_name_H-M   'P 1'
#
loop_
_entity.id
_entity.type
_entity.pdbx_description
1 polymer ?
#
loop_
_entity_poly.entity_id
_entity_poly.type
_entity_poly.pdbx_seq_one_letter_code
_entity_poly.pdbx_strand_id
1 'polypeptide(L)'
;MDSQMKMAFEKSKTGDKDERYEAYHTILKVTDQNVDWAYEVWDQLVEDLNHKDNHQRSRAAQYLANLAKSDPEMRIMKDFPKLWEVTKDKKFVTARHCLQSIWKVAIAGTSQKEMVMNYMVVRFKNGTDEKNFTLIRNDILHNMKNLYEHLHDEDIKETALDLIETVDDKKYKKKYMDIWK
;
A
#
# COMPACT_ATOMS: atom_id res chain seq x y z
N MET A 1 -12.30 19.75 3.87
CA MET A 1 -13.11 18.53 3.61
C MET A 1 -14.60 18.84 3.70
N ASP A 2 -15.40 18.43 2.71
CA ASP A 2 -16.85 18.62 2.75
C ASP A 2 -17.57 17.70 3.76
N SER A 3 -18.88 17.91 3.97
CA SER A 3 -19.69 17.15 4.92
C SER A 3 -19.91 15.69 4.50
N GLN A 4 -19.96 15.40 3.20
CA GLN A 4 -20.16 14.05 2.68
C GLN A 4 -18.92 13.18 2.98
N MET A 5 -17.72 13.73 2.78
CA MET A 5 -16.48 13.04 3.06
C MET A 5 -16.26 12.84 4.57
N LYS A 6 -16.60 13.84 5.41
CA LYS A 6 -16.62 13.67 6.88
C LYS A 6 -17.52 12.51 7.30
N MET A 7 -18.72 12.43 6.73
CA MET A 7 -19.65 11.34 7.00
C MET A 7 -19.13 9.99 6.48
N ALA A 8 -18.44 9.96 5.34
CA ALA A 8 -17.81 8.74 4.84
C ALA A 8 -16.73 8.21 5.79
N PHE A 9 -15.84 9.08 6.30
CA PHE A 9 -14.84 8.67 7.29
C PHE A 9 -15.49 8.15 8.59
N GLU A 10 -16.55 8.79 9.06
CA GLU A 10 -17.29 8.31 10.23
C GLU A 10 -17.93 6.94 9.98
N LYS A 11 -18.68 6.78 8.88
CA LYS A 11 -19.32 5.51 8.50
C LYS A 11 -18.30 4.40 8.27
N SER A 12 -17.13 4.71 7.74
CA SER A 12 -16.01 3.78 7.60
C SER A 12 -15.59 3.21 8.96
N LYS A 13 -15.73 3.96 10.06
CA LYS A 13 -15.39 3.52 11.42
C LYS A 13 -16.56 2.84 12.12
N THR A 14 -17.75 3.44 12.10
CA THR A 14 -18.86 3.10 12.99
C THR A 14 -20.08 2.49 12.30
N GLY A 15 -20.22 2.66 10.99
CA GLY A 15 -21.39 2.19 10.22
C GLY A 15 -21.59 0.68 10.26
N ASP A 16 -22.69 0.19 9.70
CA ASP A 16 -22.87 -1.25 9.50
C ASP A 16 -21.95 -1.81 8.39
N LYS A 17 -22.11 -3.09 8.04
CA LYS A 17 -21.26 -3.73 7.02
C LYS A 17 -21.35 -3.03 5.66
N ASP A 18 -22.55 -2.68 5.23
CA ASP A 18 -22.80 -2.12 3.90
C ASP A 18 -22.39 -0.64 3.89
N GLU A 19 -22.69 0.10 4.95
CA GLU A 19 -22.24 1.49 5.11
C GLU A 19 -20.71 1.60 5.14
N ARG A 20 -20.01 0.69 5.82
CA ARG A 20 -18.54 0.67 5.82
C ARG A 20 -17.97 0.37 4.44
N TYR A 21 -18.61 -0.52 3.69
CA TYR A 21 -18.19 -0.89 2.34
C TYR A 21 -18.35 0.30 1.39
N GLU A 22 -19.51 0.96 1.39
CA GLU A 22 -19.79 2.14 0.57
C GLU A 22 -18.86 3.32 0.94
N ALA A 23 -18.69 3.56 2.24
CA ALA A 23 -17.75 4.57 2.72
C ALA A 23 -16.32 4.29 2.25
N TYR A 24 -15.89 3.02 2.31
CA TYR A 24 -14.58 2.60 1.87
C TYR A 24 -14.35 2.87 0.38
N HIS A 25 -15.28 2.47 -0.47
CA HIS A 25 -15.19 2.73 -1.91
C HIS A 25 -15.23 4.23 -2.23
N THR A 26 -16.07 5.00 -1.52
CA THR A 26 -16.16 6.45 -1.69
C THR A 26 -14.85 7.13 -1.36
N ILE A 27 -14.26 6.84 -0.19
CA ILE A 27 -12.98 7.43 0.24
C ILE A 27 -11.88 7.05 -0.75
N LEU A 28 -11.76 5.78 -1.14
CA LEU A 28 -10.73 5.36 -2.08
C LEU A 28 -10.87 6.03 -3.45
N LYS A 29 -12.10 6.20 -3.95
CA LYS A 29 -12.35 6.87 -5.23
C LYS A 29 -11.96 8.34 -5.19
N VAL A 30 -12.32 9.07 -4.13
CA VAL A 30 -12.00 10.49 -4.02
C VAL A 30 -10.50 10.72 -3.79
N THR A 31 -9.89 9.92 -2.91
CA THR A 31 -8.45 10.00 -2.62
C THR A 31 -7.55 9.40 -3.71
N ASP A 32 -8.15 8.84 -4.77
CA ASP A 32 -7.40 8.48 -5.98
C ASP A 32 -7.04 9.72 -6.82
N GLN A 33 -7.59 10.89 -6.48
CA GLN A 33 -7.19 12.19 -7.01
C GLN A 33 -6.55 13.04 -5.91
N ASN A 34 -5.90 14.15 -6.29
CA ASN A 34 -5.38 15.09 -5.33
C ASN A 34 -6.52 15.78 -4.57
N VAL A 35 -6.39 15.87 -3.25
CA VAL A 35 -7.34 16.53 -2.36
C VAL A 35 -6.64 17.57 -1.50
N ASP A 36 -7.32 18.66 -1.17
CA ASP A 36 -6.78 19.76 -0.36
C ASP A 36 -6.89 19.50 1.16
N TRP A 37 -7.61 18.46 1.55
CA TRP A 37 -7.96 18.16 2.94
C TRP A 37 -7.21 16.98 3.55
N ALA A 38 -6.20 16.41 2.86
CA ALA A 38 -5.47 15.24 3.33
C ALA A 38 -5.01 15.35 4.81
N TYR A 39 -4.54 16.54 5.20
CA TYR A 39 -4.07 16.82 6.56
C TYR A 39 -5.18 16.95 7.61
N GLU A 40 -6.45 17.08 7.22
CA GLU A 40 -7.56 17.03 8.18
C GLU A 40 -7.77 15.62 8.78
N VAL A 41 -7.31 14.57 8.08
CA VAL A 41 -7.46 13.16 8.52
C VAL A 41 -6.13 12.45 8.77
N TRP A 42 -5.02 13.01 8.29
CA TRP A 42 -3.70 12.35 8.29
C TRP A 42 -3.30 11.80 9.65
N ASP A 43 -3.26 12.65 10.68
CA ASP A 43 -2.74 12.28 11.99
C ASP A 43 -3.60 11.17 12.63
N GLN A 44 -4.92 11.25 12.47
CA GLN A 44 -5.83 10.21 12.94
C GLN A 44 -5.61 8.88 12.19
N LEU A 45 -5.39 8.92 10.87
CA LEU A 45 -5.10 7.70 10.11
C LEU A 45 -3.77 7.08 10.55
N VAL A 46 -2.75 7.88 10.85
CA VAL A 46 -1.46 7.40 11.37
C VAL A 46 -1.64 6.74 12.74
N GLU A 47 -2.49 7.29 13.61
CA GLU A 47 -2.88 6.67 14.88
C GLU A 47 -3.63 5.34 14.65
N ASP A 48 -4.60 5.34 13.73
CA ASP A 48 -5.45 4.19 13.41
C ASP A 48 -4.67 3.00 12.84
N LEU A 49 -3.42 3.19 12.38
CA LEU A 49 -2.50 2.10 12.01
C LEU A 49 -2.22 1.14 13.17
N ASN A 50 -2.41 1.57 14.43
CA ASN A 50 -2.24 0.75 15.63
C ASN A 50 -3.56 0.37 16.30
N HIS A 51 -4.70 0.63 15.64
CA HIS A 51 -6.01 0.39 16.23
C HIS A 51 -6.24 -1.10 16.58
N LYS A 52 -6.98 -1.39 17.66
CA LYS A 52 -7.25 -2.78 18.11
C LYS A 52 -7.97 -3.63 17.05
N ASP A 53 -8.91 -3.02 16.33
CA ASP A 53 -9.64 -3.61 15.20
C ASP A 53 -8.76 -3.63 13.94
N ASN A 54 -8.58 -4.83 13.38
CA ASN A 54 -7.76 -5.06 12.20
C ASN A 54 -8.36 -4.47 10.91
N HIS A 55 -9.69 -4.26 10.86
CA HIS A 55 -10.32 -3.58 9.74
C HIS A 55 -9.99 -2.09 9.73
N GLN A 56 -9.92 -1.46 10.91
CA GLN A 56 -9.52 -0.06 11.01
C GLN A 56 -8.06 0.13 10.61
N ARG A 57 -7.14 -0.73 11.09
CA ARG A 57 -5.74 -0.71 10.62
C ARG A 57 -5.63 -0.85 9.10
N SER A 58 -6.37 -1.81 8.55
CA SER A 58 -6.38 -2.06 7.09
C SER A 58 -6.90 -0.86 6.30
N ARG A 59 -7.96 -0.19 6.75
CA ARG A 59 -8.51 0.97 6.06
C ARG A 59 -7.60 2.18 6.18
N ALA A 60 -7.08 2.44 7.38
CA ALA A 60 -6.14 3.52 7.63
C ALA A 60 -4.91 3.44 6.73
N ALA A 61 -4.32 2.24 6.61
CA ALA A 61 -3.17 2.00 5.74
C ALA A 61 -3.48 2.27 4.26
N GLN A 62 -4.63 1.80 3.77
CA GLN A 62 -5.02 1.99 2.37
C GLN A 62 -5.35 3.45 2.06
N TYR A 63 -6.01 4.17 2.99
CA TYR A 63 -6.30 5.59 2.84
C TYR A 63 -5.03 6.44 2.87
N LEU A 64 -4.10 6.17 3.79
CA LEU A 64 -2.80 6.87 3.82
C LEU A 64 -2.00 6.64 2.54
N ALA A 65 -1.98 5.40 2.03
CA ALA A 65 -1.29 5.11 0.78
C ALA A 65 -1.90 5.88 -0.41
N ASN A 66 -3.23 5.99 -0.48
CA ASN A 66 -3.91 6.82 -1.47
C ASN A 66 -3.59 8.32 -1.30
N LEU A 67 -3.65 8.83 -0.07
CA LEU A 67 -3.48 10.25 0.25
C LEU A 67 -2.04 10.76 0.08
N ALA A 68 -1.05 9.88 -0.07
CA ALA A 68 0.35 10.26 -0.28
C ALA A 68 0.54 11.22 -1.48
N LYS A 69 -0.28 11.13 -2.53
CA LYS A 69 -0.24 12.10 -3.65
C LYS A 69 -0.68 13.52 -3.27
N SER A 70 -1.44 13.64 -2.19
CA SER A 70 -1.96 14.89 -1.61
C SER A 70 -1.11 15.38 -0.43
N ASP A 71 0.15 14.96 -0.34
CA ASP A 71 1.06 15.26 0.77
C ASP A 71 2.25 16.15 0.32
N PRO A 72 2.03 17.46 0.05
CA PRO A 72 3.10 18.37 -0.36
C PRO A 72 4.18 18.57 0.71
N GLU A 73 3.86 18.37 1.99
CA GLU A 73 4.81 18.46 3.12
C GLU A 73 5.65 17.19 3.30
N MET A 74 5.44 16.15 2.47
CA MET A 74 6.15 14.87 2.53
C MET A 74 6.09 14.17 3.90
N ARG A 75 4.98 14.32 4.65
CA ARG A 75 4.73 13.63 5.93
C ARG A 75 4.85 12.11 5.79
N ILE A 76 4.49 11.56 4.64
CA ILE A 76 4.58 10.13 4.35
C ILE A 76 6.01 9.64 4.47
N MET A 77 7.04 10.44 4.15
CA MET A 77 8.43 10.01 4.28
C MET A 77 8.79 9.68 5.74
N LYS A 78 8.20 10.40 6.70
CA LYS A 78 8.37 10.15 8.13
C LYS A 78 7.49 9.02 8.64
N ASP A 79 6.25 8.94 8.17
CA ASP A 79 5.25 7.98 8.68
C ASP A 79 5.24 6.64 7.94
N PHE A 80 5.93 6.53 6.80
CA PHE A 80 6.00 5.30 6.00
C PHE A 80 6.48 4.08 6.78
N PRO A 81 7.47 4.14 7.70
CA PRO A 81 7.82 2.99 8.51
C PRO A 81 6.65 2.43 9.32
N LYS A 82 5.74 3.30 9.82
CA LYS A 82 4.53 2.87 10.54
C LYS A 82 3.54 2.21 9.59
N LEU A 83 3.33 2.79 8.41
CA LEU A 83 2.48 2.23 7.37
C LEU A 83 2.99 0.86 6.90
N TRP A 84 4.29 0.75 6.67
CA TRP A 84 4.96 -0.48 6.25
C TRP A 84 4.80 -1.59 7.28
N GLU A 85 4.83 -1.29 8.58
CA GLU A 85 4.68 -2.31 9.61
C GLU A 85 3.29 -2.98 9.56
N VAL A 86 2.24 -2.26 9.16
CA VAL A 86 0.91 -2.87 8.98
C VAL A 86 0.90 -3.87 7.81
N THR A 87 1.84 -3.79 6.85
CA THR A 87 2.02 -4.81 5.81
C THR A 87 2.55 -6.15 6.35
N LYS A 88 2.85 -6.22 7.66
CA LYS A 88 3.27 -7.40 8.42
C LYS A 88 2.28 -7.76 9.54
N ASP A 89 1.05 -7.27 9.46
CA ASP A 89 0.04 -7.48 10.49
C ASP A 89 -0.16 -8.96 10.87
N LYS A 90 -0.37 -9.21 12.17
CA LYS A 90 -0.71 -10.55 12.71
C LYS A 90 -1.90 -11.21 12.01
N LYS A 91 -2.84 -10.42 11.47
CA LYS A 91 -3.92 -10.88 10.61
C LYS A 91 -3.45 -10.79 9.17
N PHE A 92 -3.14 -11.94 8.57
CA PHE A 92 -2.62 -12.02 7.20
C PHE A 92 -3.46 -11.27 6.16
N VAL A 93 -4.80 -11.30 6.26
CA VAL A 93 -5.69 -10.56 5.34
C VAL A 93 -5.46 -9.04 5.45
N THR A 94 -5.30 -8.51 6.67
CA THR A 94 -4.96 -7.11 6.89
C THR A 94 -3.58 -6.79 6.32
N ALA A 95 -2.56 -7.62 6.62
CA ALA A 95 -1.21 -7.45 6.11
C ALA A 95 -1.19 -7.35 4.57
N ARG A 96 -1.94 -8.26 3.93
CA ARG A 96 -2.03 -8.35 2.48
C ARG A 96 -2.70 -7.13 1.83
N HIS A 97 -3.86 -6.70 2.33
CA HIS A 97 -4.54 -5.51 1.78
C HIS A 97 -3.68 -4.24 1.92
N CYS A 98 -2.96 -4.12 3.03
CA CYS A 98 -2.02 -3.01 3.24
C CYS A 98 -0.86 -3.08 2.23
N LEU A 99 -0.25 -4.26 2.07
CA LEU A 99 0.85 -4.45 1.12
C LEU A 99 0.44 -4.11 -0.30
N GLN A 100 -0.72 -4.57 -0.76
CA GLN A 100 -1.21 -4.35 -2.13
C GLN A 100 -1.52 -2.88 -2.46
N SER A 101 -1.61 -2.01 -1.45
CA SER A 101 -1.88 -0.58 -1.65
C SER A 101 -0.62 0.27 -1.60
N ILE A 102 0.51 -0.27 -1.12
CA ILE A 102 1.71 0.52 -0.78
C ILE A 102 2.34 1.22 -1.99
N TRP A 103 2.16 0.68 -3.20
CA TRP A 103 2.66 1.27 -4.42
C TRP A 103 2.11 2.67 -4.68
N LYS A 104 0.93 2.99 -4.15
CA LYS A 104 0.34 4.33 -4.28
C LYS A 104 1.12 5.42 -3.56
N VAL A 105 1.93 5.06 -2.57
CA VAL A 105 2.90 5.99 -1.97
C VAL A 105 3.97 6.36 -2.98
N ALA A 106 4.46 5.38 -3.75
CA ALA A 106 5.56 5.57 -4.70
C ALA A 106 5.21 6.47 -5.88
N ILE A 107 3.94 6.55 -6.29
CA ILE A 107 3.52 7.46 -7.37
C ILE A 107 3.38 8.92 -6.92
N ALA A 108 3.55 9.20 -5.62
CA ALA A 108 3.46 10.57 -5.10
C ALA A 108 4.69 11.44 -5.46
N GLY A 109 5.83 10.82 -5.79
CA GLY A 109 7.05 11.54 -6.14
C GLY A 109 8.30 10.66 -6.11
N THR A 110 9.42 11.19 -6.61
CA THR A 110 10.69 10.45 -6.76
C THR A 110 11.21 9.91 -5.43
N SER A 111 11.24 10.72 -4.36
CA SER A 111 11.72 10.29 -3.05
C SER A 111 10.86 9.18 -2.45
N GLN A 112 9.55 9.24 -2.65
CA GLN A 112 8.61 8.22 -2.22
C GLN A 112 8.80 6.93 -3.02
N LYS A 113 9.01 7.03 -4.35
CA LYS A 113 9.32 5.90 -5.23
C LYS A 113 10.55 5.14 -4.73
N GLU A 114 11.66 5.86 -4.51
CA GLU A 114 12.91 5.28 -4.03
C GLU A 114 12.74 4.57 -2.69
N MET A 115 12.06 5.22 -1.73
CA MET A 115 11.78 4.64 -0.43
C MET A 115 10.96 3.34 -0.54
N VAL A 116 9.83 3.36 -1.25
CA VAL A 116 8.94 2.19 -1.38
C VAL A 116 9.65 1.06 -2.11
N MET A 117 10.37 1.35 -3.20
CA MET A 117 11.15 0.36 -3.94
C MET A 117 12.19 -0.31 -3.04
N ASN A 118 12.93 0.46 -2.22
CA ASN A 118 13.91 -0.09 -1.29
C ASN A 118 13.26 -1.06 -0.28
N TYR A 119 12.15 -0.67 0.35
CA TYR A 119 11.44 -1.54 1.29
C TYR A 119 10.91 -2.83 0.63
N MET A 120 10.39 -2.73 -0.59
CA MET A 120 9.93 -3.89 -1.37
C MET A 120 11.08 -4.84 -1.74
N VAL A 121 12.19 -4.31 -2.25
CA VAL A 121 13.39 -5.09 -2.61
C VAL A 121 13.95 -5.81 -1.38
N VAL A 122 14.11 -5.10 -0.25
CA VAL A 122 14.64 -5.67 0.99
C VAL A 122 13.74 -6.80 1.49
N ARG A 123 12.41 -6.60 1.53
CA ARG A 123 11.49 -7.65 1.99
C ARG A 123 11.42 -8.83 1.02
N PHE A 124 11.48 -8.59 -0.29
CA PHE A 124 11.52 -9.67 -1.27
C PHE A 124 12.73 -10.58 -1.05
N LYS A 125 13.92 -9.99 -0.84
CA LYS A 125 15.17 -10.74 -0.64
C LYS A 125 15.21 -11.44 0.72
N ASN A 126 14.87 -10.73 1.79
CA ASN A 126 15.15 -11.18 3.16
C ASN A 126 13.95 -11.81 3.88
N GLY A 127 12.72 -11.60 3.41
CA GLY A 127 11.49 -12.08 4.08
C GLY A 127 11.11 -13.53 3.75
N THR A 128 12.08 -14.40 3.46
CA THR A 128 11.82 -15.80 3.05
C THR A 128 11.39 -16.71 4.20
N ASP A 129 11.60 -16.28 5.43
CA ASP A 129 11.15 -16.95 6.67
C ASP A 129 9.70 -16.60 7.04
N GLU A 130 9.11 -15.58 6.39
CA GLU A 130 7.73 -15.18 6.64
C GLU A 130 6.73 -16.27 6.23
N LYS A 131 5.70 -16.46 7.05
CA LYS A 131 4.56 -17.28 6.64
C LYS A 131 3.95 -16.70 5.36
N ASN A 132 3.77 -17.54 4.34
CA ASN A 132 3.29 -17.14 3.01
C ASN A 132 4.26 -16.22 2.23
N PHE A 133 5.58 -16.27 2.47
CA PHE A 133 6.55 -15.43 1.76
C PHE A 133 6.42 -15.47 0.22
N THR A 134 6.02 -16.61 -0.36
CA THR A 134 5.85 -16.72 -1.81
C THR A 134 4.66 -15.88 -2.33
N LEU A 135 3.62 -15.71 -1.52
CA LEU A 135 2.50 -14.82 -1.82
C LEU A 135 2.87 -13.36 -1.56
N ILE A 136 3.66 -13.07 -0.52
CA ILE A 136 4.18 -11.72 -0.26
C ILE A 136 5.05 -11.24 -1.42
N ARG A 137 5.97 -12.08 -1.90
CA ARG A 137 6.77 -11.82 -3.11
C ARG A 137 5.91 -11.56 -4.34
N ASN A 138 4.82 -12.33 -4.49
CA ASN A 138 3.86 -12.12 -5.57
C ASN A 138 3.20 -10.73 -5.49
N ASP A 139 2.72 -10.34 -4.31
CA ASP A 139 2.07 -9.04 -4.11
C ASP A 139 3.08 -7.87 -4.28
N ILE A 140 4.35 -8.05 -3.86
CA ILE A 140 5.44 -7.08 -4.12
C ILE A 140 5.67 -6.88 -5.63
N LEU A 141 5.73 -7.95 -6.41
CA LEU A 141 5.94 -7.85 -7.85
C LEU A 141 4.74 -7.21 -8.58
N HIS A 142 3.51 -7.47 -8.11
CA HIS A 142 2.34 -6.74 -8.62
C HIS A 142 2.40 -5.25 -8.29
N ASN A 143 2.86 -4.88 -7.10
CA ASN A 143 3.09 -3.47 -6.75
C ASN A 143 4.12 -2.82 -7.70
N MET A 144 5.22 -3.51 -7.99
CA MET A 144 6.22 -3.03 -8.97
C MET A 144 5.62 -2.91 -10.37
N LYS A 145 4.79 -3.88 -10.79
CA LYS A 145 4.08 -3.83 -12.07
C LYS A 145 3.13 -2.63 -12.15
N ASN A 146 2.34 -2.38 -11.11
CA ASN A 146 1.46 -1.21 -11.03
C ASN A 146 2.25 0.11 -11.13
N LEU A 147 3.42 0.18 -10.50
CA LEU A 147 4.31 1.34 -10.63
C LEU A 147 4.83 1.53 -12.04
N TYR A 148 5.30 0.45 -12.67
CA TYR A 148 5.76 0.50 -14.06
C TYR A 148 4.64 0.92 -15.02
N GLU A 149 3.42 0.42 -14.82
CA GLU A 149 2.27 0.81 -15.65
C GLU A 149 1.88 2.29 -15.47
N HIS A 150 2.15 2.87 -14.30
CA HIS A 150 1.85 4.27 -14.01
C HIS A 150 2.96 5.23 -14.45
N LEU A 151 4.22 4.86 -14.23
CA LEU A 151 5.39 5.72 -14.43
C LEU A 151 6.15 5.46 -15.72
N HIS A 152 5.96 4.28 -16.33
CA HIS A 152 6.73 3.78 -17.48
C HIS A 152 8.25 3.84 -17.28
N ASP A 153 8.68 3.60 -16.04
CA ASP A 153 10.08 3.62 -15.62
C ASP A 153 10.68 2.21 -15.74
N GLU A 154 11.59 2.01 -16.71
CA GLU A 154 12.21 0.72 -16.99
C GLU A 154 13.06 0.20 -15.82
N ASP A 155 13.62 1.07 -14.97
CA ASP A 155 14.42 0.65 -13.81
C ASP A 155 13.58 -0.21 -12.85
N ILE A 156 12.27 0.05 -12.77
CA ILE A 156 11.33 -0.73 -11.95
C ILE A 156 11.19 -2.15 -12.49
N LYS A 157 11.08 -2.29 -13.82
CA LYS A 157 10.95 -3.57 -14.49
C LYS A 157 12.24 -4.36 -14.41
N GLU A 158 13.38 -3.73 -14.68
CA GLU A 158 14.71 -4.35 -14.55
C GLU A 158 14.93 -4.88 -13.13
N THR A 159 14.67 -4.05 -12.11
CA THR A 159 14.76 -4.46 -10.69
C THR A 159 13.87 -5.67 -10.39
N ALA A 160 12.65 -5.70 -10.92
CA ALA A 160 11.73 -6.81 -10.69
C ALA A 160 12.21 -8.10 -11.36
N LEU A 161 12.72 -8.03 -12.59
CA LEU A 161 13.28 -9.19 -13.29
C LEU A 161 14.52 -9.74 -12.57
N ASP A 162 15.41 -8.87 -12.10
CA ASP A 162 16.58 -9.25 -11.31
C ASP A 162 16.18 -9.97 -10.02
N LEU A 163 15.15 -9.49 -9.32
CA LEU A 163 14.60 -10.17 -8.14
C LEU A 163 14.04 -11.56 -8.47
N ILE A 164 13.36 -11.71 -9.61
CA ILE A 164 12.81 -12.99 -10.03
C ILE A 164 13.93 -13.98 -10.35
N GLU A 165 15.05 -13.51 -10.92
CA GLU A 165 16.21 -14.34 -11.20
C GLU A 165 16.83 -14.96 -9.95
N THR A 166 16.74 -14.30 -8.78
CA THR A 166 17.24 -14.85 -7.50
C THR A 166 16.32 -15.91 -6.88
N VAL A 167 15.24 -16.33 -7.53
CA VAL A 167 14.30 -17.33 -6.99
C VAL A 167 14.69 -18.74 -7.46
N ASP A 168 15.16 -19.58 -6.53
CA ASP A 168 15.60 -20.96 -6.82
C ASP A 168 14.44 -21.88 -7.25
N ASP A 169 13.26 -21.70 -6.65
CA ASP A 169 12.08 -22.50 -6.97
C ASP A 169 11.56 -22.16 -8.38
N LYS A 170 11.78 -23.09 -9.32
CA LYS A 170 11.39 -22.94 -10.74
C LYS A 170 9.90 -22.66 -10.94
N LYS A 171 9.03 -23.22 -10.10
CA LYS A 171 7.57 -23.01 -10.20
C LYS A 171 7.24 -21.56 -9.86
N TYR A 172 7.79 -21.04 -8.76
CA TYR A 172 7.55 -19.65 -8.36
C TYR A 172 8.26 -18.66 -9.28
N LYS A 173 9.50 -18.93 -9.71
CA LYS A 173 10.19 -18.13 -10.72
C LYS A 173 9.35 -17.93 -11.98
N LYS A 174 8.81 -19.03 -12.54
CA LYS A 174 7.89 -18.97 -13.69
C LYS A 174 6.64 -18.14 -13.38
N LYS A 175 5.99 -18.39 -12.25
CA LYS A 175 4.78 -17.66 -11.83
C LYS A 175 5.04 -16.15 -11.72
N TYR A 176 6.19 -15.76 -11.21
CA TYR A 176 6.57 -14.36 -11.08
C TYR A 176 6.90 -13.71 -12.41
N MET A 177 7.58 -14.42 -13.32
CA MET A 177 7.81 -13.94 -14.69
C MET A 177 6.49 -13.68 -15.42
N ASP A 178 5.44 -14.47 -15.17
CA ASP A 178 4.14 -14.29 -15.81
C ASP A 178 3.44 -12.97 -15.43
N ILE A 179 3.86 -12.28 -14.36
CA ILE A 179 3.37 -10.93 -14.00
C ILE A 179 3.84 -9.86 -15.00
N TRP A 180 4.98 -10.12 -15.66
CA TRP A 180 5.67 -9.17 -16.54
C TRP A 180 5.49 -9.46 -18.03
N LYS A 181 4.71 -10.49 -18.37
CA LYS A 181 4.26 -10.78 -19.74
C LYS A 181 3.09 -9.90 -20.11
#